data_AF-A0A1I7XH02-F1
#
_entry.id   AF-A0A1I7XH02-F1
#
_cell.length_a   1.000
_cell.length_b   1.000
_cell.length_c   1.000
_cell.angle_alpha   90.00
_cell.angle_beta   90.00
_cell.angle_gamma   90.00
#
_symmetry.space_group_name_H-M   'P 1'
#
loop_
_entity.id
_entity.type
_entity.pdbx_description
1 polymer ?
#
loop_
_entity_poly.entity_id
_entity_poly.type
_entity_poly.pdbx_seq_one_letter_code
_entity_poly.pdbx_strand_id
1 'polypeptide(L)'
;MAVQRTVKRYQGLGIGKDRPRSGRHRSVNTSRVRKVVMKRILQDNNESMGKMASNLNITPASTRIIVSPELGFCSHKIHSEHMLTEK
;
A
#
# COMPACT_ATOMS: atom_id res chain seq x y z
N MET A 1 -27.18 27.42 -4.26
CA MET A 1 -25.81 27.88 -4.63
C MET A 1 -24.85 26.71 -4.96
N ALA A 2 -25.28 25.74 -5.79
CA ALA A 2 -24.43 24.60 -6.19
C ALA A 2 -23.93 24.73 -7.65
N VAL A 3 -24.78 25.26 -8.54
CA VAL A 3 -24.50 25.41 -9.98
C VAL A 3 -23.31 26.32 -10.25
N GLN A 4 -23.27 27.53 -9.67
CA GLN A 4 -22.17 28.48 -9.88
C GLN A 4 -20.80 27.93 -9.44
N ARG A 5 -20.75 27.15 -8.35
CA ARG A 5 -19.51 26.50 -7.88
C ARG A 5 -19.05 25.40 -8.84
N THR A 6 -19.97 24.64 -9.41
CA THR A 6 -19.66 23.62 -10.43
C THR A 6 -19.18 24.25 -11.73
N VAL A 7 -19.82 25.32 -12.20
CA VAL A 7 -19.36 26.07 -13.40
C VAL A 7 -17.96 26.65 -13.20
N LYS A 8 -17.68 27.30 -12.06
CA LYS A 8 -16.32 27.78 -11.74
C LYS A 8 -15.28 26.65 -11.66
N ARG A 9 -15.64 25.50 -11.08
CA ARG A 9 -14.76 24.32 -11.04
C ARG A 9 -14.48 23.78 -12.43
N TYR A 10 -15.50 23.70 -13.28
CA TYR A 10 -15.38 23.22 -14.66
C TYR A 10 -14.51 24.16 -15.50
N GLN A 11 -14.70 25.48 -15.41
CA GLN A 11 -13.85 26.45 -16.10
C GLN A 11 -12.39 26.38 -15.65
N GLY A 12 -12.12 26.10 -14.37
CA GLY A 12 -10.75 26.05 -13.84
C GLY A 12 -10.02 24.71 -14.05
N LEU A 13 -10.73 23.57 -14.08
CA LEU A 13 -10.11 22.24 -14.18
C LEU A 13 -10.44 21.49 -15.47
N GLY A 14 -11.45 21.92 -16.23
CA GLY A 14 -11.99 21.18 -17.38
C GLY A 14 -12.67 19.85 -17.04
N ILE A 15 -12.79 19.52 -15.74
CA ILE A 15 -13.24 18.21 -15.26
C ILE A 15 -14.60 18.38 -14.58
N GLY A 16 -15.61 17.65 -15.08
CA GLY A 16 -16.96 17.62 -14.51
C GLY A 16 -17.10 16.72 -13.29
N LYS A 17 -16.06 15.94 -12.94
CA LYS A 17 -16.02 15.07 -11.76
C LYS A 17 -15.67 15.86 -10.51
N ASP A 18 -16.14 15.39 -9.35
CA ASP A 18 -15.76 15.96 -8.07
C ASP A 18 -14.26 15.78 -7.81
N ARG A 19 -13.67 16.79 -7.12
CA ARG A 19 -12.28 16.70 -6.68
C ARG A 19 -12.16 15.59 -5.63
N PRO A 20 -11.05 14.81 -5.65
CA PRO A 20 -10.79 13.88 -4.57
C PRO A 20 -10.82 14.64 -3.24
N ARG A 21 -11.48 14.03 -2.25
CA ARG A 21 -11.68 14.66 -0.94
C ARG A 21 -10.32 15.01 -0.35
N SER A 22 -10.10 16.31 -0.09
CA SER A 22 -8.91 16.77 0.62
C SER A 22 -8.93 16.19 2.03
N GLY A 23 -7.91 15.39 2.36
CA GLY A 23 -7.72 14.79 3.67
C GLY A 23 -6.35 14.12 3.75
N ARG A 24 -5.72 14.18 4.93
CA ARG A 24 -4.46 13.46 5.16
C ARG A 24 -4.78 11.97 5.34
N HIS A 25 -4.23 11.12 4.48
CA HIS A 25 -4.29 9.68 4.70
C HIS A 25 -3.62 9.35 6.04
N ARG A 26 -4.41 8.92 7.04
CA ARG A 26 -3.88 8.26 8.23
C ARG A 26 -3.80 6.76 7.93
N SER A 27 -2.90 6.38 7.02
CA SER A 27 -2.62 4.97 6.77
C SER A 27 -1.20 4.64 7.24
N VAL A 28 -1.01 3.43 7.73
CA VAL A 28 0.32 2.87 8.05
C VAL A 28 1.13 2.65 6.76
N ASN A 29 0.43 2.46 5.63
CA ASN A 29 0.99 2.31 4.29
C ASN A 29 1.41 3.67 3.71
N THR A 30 2.37 4.33 4.35
CA THR A 30 3.01 5.54 3.82
C THR A 30 4.18 5.17 2.91
N SER A 31 4.55 6.07 1.99
CA SER A 31 5.73 5.89 1.13
C SER A 31 7.02 5.68 1.93
N ARG A 32 7.15 6.29 3.11
CA ARG A 32 8.29 6.09 4.02
C ARG A 32 8.34 4.65 4.53
N VAL A 33 7.23 4.12 5.00
CA VAL A 33 7.16 2.73 5.51
C VAL A 33 7.43 1.75 4.37
N ARG A 34 6.84 1.94 3.18
CA ARG A 34 7.14 1.10 2.01
C ARG A 34 8.62 1.06 1.67
N LYS A 35 9.30 2.21 1.68
CA LYS A 35 10.76 2.28 1.44
C LYS A 35 11.56 1.53 2.49
N VAL A 36 11.18 1.61 3.77
CA VAL A 36 11.87 0.89 4.85
C VAL A 36 11.67 -0.63 4.73
N VAL A 37 10.44 -1.07 4.45
CA VAL A 37 10.12 -2.49 4.24
C VAL A 37 10.90 -3.04 3.03
N MET A 38 10.89 -2.32 1.91
CA MET A 38 11.65 -2.71 0.71
C MET A 38 13.14 -2.84 1.00
N LYS A 39 13.74 -1.88 1.73
CA LYS A 39 15.15 -1.96 2.12
C LYS A 39 15.46 -3.18 2.99
N ARG A 40 14.57 -3.54 3.92
CA ARG A 40 14.75 -4.73 4.77
C ARG A 40 14.72 -6.02 3.96
N ILE A 41 13.74 -6.16 3.07
CA ILE A 41 13.64 -7.34 2.17
C ILE A 41 14.90 -7.49 1.32
N LEU A 42 15.45 -6.38 0.81
CA LEU A 42 16.68 -6.40 0.01
C LEU A 42 17.94 -6.69 0.86
N GLN A 43 17.92 -6.33 2.14
CA GLN A 43 19.03 -6.58 3.06
C GLN A 43 19.03 -8.02 3.59
N ASP A 44 17.86 -8.54 3.96
CA ASP A 44 17.66 -9.90 4.46
C ASP A 44 16.38 -10.47 3.83
N ASN A 45 16.55 -11.21 2.75
CA ASN A 45 15.44 -11.83 2.01
C ASN A 45 14.80 -13.00 2.78
N ASN A 46 15.44 -13.48 3.85
CA ASN A 46 14.93 -14.54 4.71
C ASN A 46 14.16 -13.98 5.93
N GLU A 47 14.13 -12.66 6.13
CA GLU A 47 13.38 -12.04 7.21
C GLU A 47 11.87 -12.29 7.03
N SER A 48 11.22 -12.84 8.06
CA SER A 48 9.78 -13.08 8.01
C SER A 48 9.00 -11.77 8.13
N MET A 49 7.82 -11.71 7.50
CA MET A 49 6.92 -10.55 7.61
C MET A 49 6.53 -10.24 9.06
N GLY A 50 6.43 -11.26 9.92
CA GLY A 50 6.13 -11.07 11.34
C GLY A 50 7.27 -10.36 12.08
N LYS A 51 8.52 -10.74 11.81
CA LYS A 51 9.69 -10.08 12.41
C LYS A 51 9.82 -8.63 11.95
N MET A 52 9.60 -8.37 10.65
CA MET A 52 9.52 -7.00 10.12
C MET A 52 8.41 -6.18 10.77
N ALA A 53 7.23 -6.78 10.99
CA ALA A 53 6.09 -6.13 11.62
C ALA A 53 6.41 -5.72 13.07
N SER A 54 6.96 -6.63 13.88
CA SER A 54 7.40 -6.34 15.25
C SER A 54 8.46 -5.25 15.28
N ASN A 55 9.46 -5.33 14.40
CA ASN A 55 10.54 -4.34 14.33
C ASN A 55 10.06 -2.93 13.94
N LEU A 56 9.00 -2.84 13.14
CA LEU A 56 8.42 -1.57 12.70
C LEU A 56 7.26 -1.10 13.58
N ASN A 57 6.88 -1.86 14.61
CA ASN A 57 5.68 -1.65 15.43
C ASN A 57 4.40 -1.52 14.57
N ILE A 58 4.30 -2.36 13.54
CA ILE A 58 3.18 -2.40 12.61
C ILE A 58 2.45 -3.74 12.78
N THR A 59 1.14 -3.76 12.53
CA THR A 59 0.39 -5.01 12.55
C THR A 59 0.84 -5.93 11.41
N PRO A 60 0.98 -7.26 11.63
CA PRO A 60 1.39 -8.20 10.58
C PRO A 60 0.51 -8.13 9.32
N ALA A 61 -0.79 -7.85 9.49
CA ALA A 61 -1.73 -7.65 8.39
C ALA A 61 -1.34 -6.46 7.50
N SER A 62 -0.97 -5.32 8.10
CA SER A 62 -0.52 -4.14 7.34
C SER A 62 0.78 -4.41 6.59
N THR A 63 1.73 -5.12 7.22
CA THR A 63 2.97 -5.53 6.57
C THR A 63 2.68 -6.44 5.37
N ARG A 64 1.75 -7.39 5.49
CA ARG A 64 1.31 -8.24 4.36
C ARG A 64 0.73 -7.43 3.20
N ILE A 65 -0.11 -6.42 3.50
CA ILE A 65 -0.64 -5.51 2.48
C ILE A 65 0.49 -4.69 1.81
N ILE A 66 1.49 -4.26 2.57
CA ILE A 66 2.64 -3.53 2.00
C ILE A 66 3.51 -4.46 1.14
N VAL A 67 3.78 -5.68 1.59
CA VAL A 67 4.73 -6.58 0.93
C VAL A 67 4.11 -7.17 -0.35
N SER A 68 2.86 -7.64 -0.30
CA SER A 68 2.27 -8.37 -1.43
C SER A 68 1.66 -7.48 -2.51
N PRO A 69 0.51 -6.80 -2.32
CA PRO A 69 -0.09 -6.03 -3.39
C PRO A 69 0.68 -4.74 -3.74
N GLU A 70 1.42 -4.14 -2.80
CA GLU A 70 2.06 -2.84 -3.02
C GLU A 70 3.51 -2.94 -3.52
N LEU A 71 4.28 -3.92 -3.01
CA LEU A 71 5.68 -4.14 -3.39
C LEU A 71 5.87 -5.33 -4.33
N GLY A 72 4.85 -6.17 -4.52
CA GLY A 72 4.91 -7.33 -5.42
C GLY A 72 5.71 -8.52 -4.89
N PHE A 73 6.01 -8.58 -3.59
CA PHE A 73 6.76 -9.67 -2.99
C PHE A 73 5.82 -10.67 -2.30
N CYS A 74 6.22 -11.94 -2.33
CA CYS A 74 5.54 -13.01 -1.59
C CYS A 74 6.53 -13.73 -0.69
N SER A 75 6.07 -14.14 0.49
CA SER A 75 6.84 -15.04 1.34
C SER A 75 7.02 -16.38 0.64
N HIS A 76 8.24 -16.91 0.65
CA HIS A 76 8.54 -18.21 0.06
C HIS A 76 7.58 -19.30 0.56
N LYS A 77 7.26 -19.34 1.86
CA LYS A 77 6.33 -20.33 2.43
C LYS A 77 4.96 -20.32 1.78
N ILE A 78 4.43 -19.11 1.52
CA ILE A 78 3.11 -18.93 0.90
C ILE A 78 3.18 -19.33 -0.57
N HIS A 79 4.23 -18.93 -1.28
CA HIS A 79 4.41 -19.29 -2.68
C HIS A 79 4.62 -20.80 -2.88
N SER A 80 5.40 -21.45 -2.01
CA SER A 80 5.70 -22.88 -2.10
C SER A 80 4.48 -23.78 -1.84
N GLU A 81 3.58 -23.38 -0.94
CA GLU A 81 2.33 -24.12 -0.68
C GLU A 81 1.40 -24.11 -1.91
N HIS A 82 1.34 -23.00 -2.65
CA HIS A 82 0.53 -22.89 -3.87
C HIS A 82 1.10 -23.67 -5.08
N MET A 83 2.42 -23.90 -5.14
CA MET A 83 3.04 -24.67 -6.22
C MET A 83 2.79 -26.19 -6.11
N LEU A 84 2.42 -26.69 -4.93
CA LEU A 84 2.14 -28.12 -4.71
C LEU A 84 0.72 -28.54 -5.12
N THR A 85 -0.07 -27.64 -5.69
CA THR A 85 -1.45 -27.87 -6.14
C THR A 85 -1.62 -28.06 -7.65
N GLU A 86 -0.53 -28.20 -8.42
CA GLU A 86 -0.63 -28.64 -9.81
C GLU A 86 -0.82 -30.17 -9.86
N LYS A 87 -1.98 -30.61 -10.36
CA LYS A 87 -2.36 -32.01 -10.57
C LYS A 87 -2.81 -32.21 -12.01
#